data_AF-A0A7C6HEQ8-F1
#
_entry.id   AF-A0A7C6HEQ8-F1
#
_cell.length_a   1.000
_cell.length_b   1.000
_cell.length_c   1.000
_cell.angle_alpha   90.00
_cell.angle_beta   90.00
_cell.angle_gamma   90.00
#
_symmetry.space_group_name_H-M   'P 1'
#
loop_
_entity.id
_entity.type
_entity.pdbx_description
1 polymer ?
#
loop_
_entity_poly.entity_id
_entity_poly.type
_entity_poly.pdbx_seq_one_letter_code
_entity_poly.pdbx_strand_id
1 'polypeptide(L)' 'MAGNKDKKIDLDNLKPEETMKYEIAGELGYLDKVLSTGWKSLTAKESGRIGGLITKRKREQKQCSECDPIKKDL' A
#
# COMPACT_ATOMS: atom_id res chain seq x y z
N MET A 1 23.58 -8.80 -20.33
CA MET A 1 22.47 -7.85 -20.02
C MET A 1 21.47 -8.55 -19.11
N ALA A 2 21.27 -8.05 -17.88
CA ALA A 2 20.27 -8.59 -16.96
C ALA A 2 18.88 -8.12 -17.39
N GLY A 3 17.97 -9.06 -17.65
CA GLY A 3 16.60 -8.79 -18.09
C GLY A 3 15.79 -8.09 -17.01
N ASN A 4 15.41 -6.84 -17.25
CA ASN A 4 14.47 -6.10 -16.42
C ASN A 4 13.08 -6.72 -16.62
N LYS A 5 12.63 -7.48 -15.62
CA LYS A 5 11.28 -8.05 -15.60
C LYS A 5 10.34 -6.97 -15.08
N ASP A 6 9.74 -6.23 -16.00
CA ASP A 6 8.61 -5.35 -15.74
C ASP A 6 7.39 -6.16 -15.29
N LYS A 7 7.38 -6.50 -14.00
CA LYS A 7 6.23 -7.07 -13.32
C LYS A 7 5.11 -6.02 -13.29
N LYS A 8 4.14 -6.22 -14.17
CA LYS A 8 2.83 -5.57 -14.27
C LYS A 8 2.20 -5.44 -12.88
N ILE A 9 1.73 -4.25 -12.54
CA ILE A 9 0.97 -4.00 -11.31
C ILE A 9 -0.38 -4.71 -11.47
N ASP A 10 -0.67 -5.64 -10.57
CA ASP A 10 -1.92 -6.40 -10.57
C ASP A 10 -3.03 -5.53 -9.97
N LEU A 11 -3.62 -4.68 -10.81
CA LEU A 11 -4.66 -3.71 -10.46
C LEU A 11 -6.03 -4.37 -10.19
N ASP A 12 -6.20 -5.65 -10.54
CA ASP A 12 -7.48 -6.36 -10.48
C ASP A 12 -7.87 -6.77 -9.04
N ASN A 13 -6.90 -6.81 -8.12
CA ASN A 13 -7.09 -7.21 -6.72
C ASN A 13 -6.91 -6.05 -5.72
N LEU A 14 -7.28 -4.82 -6.12
CA LEU A 14 -7.18 -3.64 -5.26
C LEU A 14 -8.22 -3.69 -4.13
N LYS A 15 -7.78 -4.18 -2.96
CA LYS A 15 -8.53 -4.13 -1.70
C LYS A 15 -8.69 -2.68 -1.22
N PRO A 16 -9.67 -2.38 -0.36
CA PRO A 16 -9.82 -1.05 0.26
C PRO A 16 -8.55 -0.55 0.97
N GLU A 17 -7.69 -1.47 1.43
CA GLU A 17 -6.37 -1.13 1.96
C GLU A 17 -5.40 -0.57 0.90
N GLU A 18 -5.51 -1.00 -0.35
CA GLU A 18 -4.70 -0.44 -1.45
C GLU A 18 -5.09 1.01 -1.71
N THR A 19 -6.39 1.34 -1.72
CA THR A 19 -6.87 2.72 -1.90
C THR A 19 -6.21 3.68 -0.92
N MET A 20 -6.17 3.32 0.37
CA MET A 20 -5.50 4.13 1.40
C MET A 20 -3.98 4.25 1.18
N LYS A 21 -3.33 3.20 0.65
CA LYS A 21 -1.90 3.26 0.28
C LYS A 21 -1.67 4.29 -0.82
N TYR A 22 -2.50 4.30 -1.85
CA TYR A 22 -2.39 5.26 -2.95
C TYR A 22 -2.63 6.69 -2.48
N GLU A 23 -3.60 6.92 -1.60
CA GLU A 23 -3.80 8.25 -0.99
C GLU A 23 -2.56 8.73 -0.25
N ILE A 24 -2.01 7.90 0.65
CA ILE A 24 -0.80 8.28 1.42
C ILE A 24 0.43 8.39 0.51
N ALA A 25 0.53 7.57 -0.53
CA ALA A 25 1.55 7.74 -1.55
C ALA A 25 1.40 9.08 -2.29
N GLY A 26 0.17 9.54 -2.52
CA GLY A 26 -0.13 10.87 -3.07
C GLY A 26 0.38 11.98 -2.17
N GLU A 27 0.02 11.92 -0.88
CA GLU A 27 0.45 12.89 0.13
C GLU A 27 1.98 12.95 0.27
N LEU A 28 2.66 11.82 0.09
CA LEU A 28 4.12 11.73 0.18
C LEU A 28 4.84 11.99 -1.16
N GLY A 29 4.11 12.18 -2.27
CA GLY A 29 4.68 12.38 -3.61
C GLY A 29 5.20 11.11 -4.29
N TYR A 30 4.86 9.92 -3.78
CA TYR A 30 5.22 8.62 -4.36
C TYR A 30 4.16 8.07 -5.31
N LEU A 31 2.98 8.69 -5.40
CA LEU A 31 1.86 8.20 -6.20
C LEU A 31 2.24 8.00 -7.67
N ASP A 32 2.85 9.01 -8.28
CA ASP A 32 3.25 8.96 -9.70
C ASP A 32 4.24 7.80 -9.97
N LYS A 33 5.22 7.64 -9.08
CA LYS A 33 6.22 6.56 -9.13
C LYS A 33 5.57 5.18 -8.96
N VAL A 34 4.63 5.03 -8.01
CA VAL A 34 3.93 3.76 -7.80
C VAL A 34 3.00 3.43 -8.97
N LEU A 35 2.31 4.42 -9.55
CA LEU A 35 1.47 4.21 -10.73
C LEU A 35 2.29 3.83 -11.96
N SER A 36 3.46 4.45 -12.12
CA SER A 36 4.34 4.22 -13.28
C SER A 36 5.16 2.93 -13.18
N THR A 37 5.78 2.69 -12.02
CA THR A 37 6.78 1.61 -11.83
C THR A 37 6.37 0.54 -10.82
N GLY A 38 5.26 0.75 -10.11
CA GLY A 38 4.71 -0.16 -9.11
C GLY A 38 5.32 0.01 -7.73
N TRP A 39 4.69 -0.62 -6.73
CA TRP A 39 5.18 -0.68 -5.36
C TRP A 39 6.60 -1.27 -5.23
N LYS A 40 7.04 -2.10 -6.19
CA LYS A 40 8.39 -2.70 -6.23
C LYS A 40 9.51 -1.66 -6.38
N SER A 41 9.19 -0.47 -6.90
CA SER A 41 10.13 0.61 -7.17
C SER A 41 10.38 1.50 -5.95
N LEU A 42 9.51 1.39 -4.95
CA LEU A 42 9.73 2.01 -3.66
C LEU A 42 10.76 1.23 -2.86
N THR A 43 11.67 1.96 -2.22
CA THR A 43 12.58 1.40 -1.23
C THR A 43 11.81 0.94 0.01
N ALA A 44 12.44 0.11 0.82
CA ALA A 44 11.89 -0.33 2.12
C ALA A 44 11.53 0.86 3.03
N LYS A 45 12.22 1.99 2.90
CA LYS A 45 11.97 3.21 3.68
C LYS A 45 10.73 3.96 3.20
N GLU A 46 10.51 4.02 1.89
CA GLU A 46 9.32 4.66 1.27
C GLU A 46 8.07 3.82 1.53
N SER A 47 8.09 2.54 1.16
CA SER A 47 6.97 1.62 1.37
C SER A 47 6.68 1.38 2.86
N GLY A 48 7.71 1.34 3.71
CA GLY A 48 7.56 1.24 5.17
C GLY A 48 6.89 2.47 5.81
N ARG A 49 7.14 3.68 5.30
CA ARG A 49 6.45 4.91 5.75
C ARG A 49 4.97 4.87 5.41
N ILE A 50 4.63 4.46 4.17
CA ILE A 50 3.24 4.34 3.71
C ILE A 50 2.51 3.28 4.53
N GLY A 51 3.09 2.08 4.69
CA GLY A 51 2.53 1.01 5.50
C GLY A 51 2.37 1.38 6.98
N GLY A 52 3.31 2.13 7.53
CA GLY A 52 3.25 2.63 8.91
C GLY A 52 2.11 3.62 9.14
N LEU A 53 1.88 4.54 8.20
CA LEU A 53 0.77 5.51 8.28
C LEU A 53 -0.60 4.84 8.18
N ILE A 54 -0.74 3.84 7.30
CA ILE A 54 -1.97 3.04 7.19
C ILE A 54 -2.21 2.26 8.46
N THR A 55 -1.18 1.59 8.96
CA THR A 55 -1.28 0.80 10.19
C THR A 55 -1.61 1.71 11.38
N LYS A 56 -1.04 2.92 11.44
CA LYS A 56 -1.37 3.91 12.46
C LYS A 56 -2.84 4.34 12.37
N ARG A 57 -3.31 4.76 11.20
CA ARG A 57 -4.73 5.12 10.97
C ARG A 57 -5.68 3.96 11.28
N LYS A 58 -5.32 2.73 10.92
CA LYS A 58 -6.11 1.53 11.19
C LYS A 58 -6.10 1.15 12.67
N ARG A 59 -4.97 1.36 13.36
CA ARG A 59 -4.82 1.13 14.81
C ARG A 59 -5.58 2.16 15.63
N GLU A 60 -5.55 3.44 15.25
CA GLU A 60 -6.28 4.50 15.93
C GLU A 60 -7.79 4.34 15.77
N GLN A 61 -8.26 3.93 14.58
CA GLN A 61 -9.67 3.55 14.37
C GLN A 61 -10.08 2.33 15.22
N LYS A 62 -9.21 1.31 15.34
CA LYS A 62 -9.44 0.14 16.20
C LYS A 62 -9.32 0.43 17.70
N GLN A 63 -8.64 1.50 18.10
CA GLN A 63 -8.51 1.87 19.50
C GLN A 63 -9.79 2.55 20.05
N CYS A 64 -10.70 2.99 19.18
CA CYS A 64 -12.02 3.49 19.55
C CYS A 64 -13.15 2.44 19.41
N SER A 65 -12.86 1.28 18.81
CA SER A 65 -13.73 0.10 18.76
C SER A 65 -12.89 -1.15 18.52
N GLU A 66 -12.80 -2.08 19.46
CA GLU A 66 -12.18 -3.41 19.25
C GLU A 66 -12.81 -4.07 18.01
N CYS A 67 -12.11 -4.21 16.85
CA CYS A 67 -12.62 -4.99 15.71
C CYS A 67 -11.67 -5.21 14.49
N ASP A 68 -11.80 -6.41 13.89
CA ASP A 68 -11.54 -6.90 12.52
C ASP A 68 -10.16 -7.37 12.02
N PRO A 69 -9.78 -8.64 12.27
CA PRO A 69 -8.83 -9.39 11.44
C PRO A 69 -9.46 -9.73 10.07
N ILE A 70 -9.16 -8.97 9.01
CA ILE A 70 -9.54 -9.35 7.64
C ILE A 70 -8.58 -10.45 7.13
N LYS A 71 -8.83 -11.71 7.54
CA LYS A 71 -8.58 -12.93 6.76
C LYS A 71 -9.85 -13.77 6.94
N LYS A 72 -10.72 -13.81 5.93
CA LYS A 72 -10.81 -14.88 4.92
C LYS A 72 -11.57 -16.10 5.46
N ASP A 73 -12.89 -15.97 5.47
CA ASP A 73 -13.82 -17.10 5.40
C ASP A 73 -14.82 -16.80 4.28
N LEU A 74 -14.41 -17.15 3.06
CA LEU A 74 -15.28 -17.73 2.06
C LEU A 74 -14.50 -18.82 1.34
#